data_AF-A0A533SCA4-F1
#
_entry.id   AF-A0A533SCA4-F1
#
_cell.length_a   1.000
_cell.length_b   1.000
_cell.length_c   1.000
_cell.angle_alpha   90.00
_cell.angle_beta   90.00
_cell.angle_gamma   90.00
#
_symmetry.space_group_name_H-M   'P 1'
#
loop_
_entity.id
_entity.type
_entity.pdbx_description
1 polymer ?
#
loop_
_entity_poly.entity_id
_entity_poly.type
_entity_poly.pdbx_seq_one_letter_code
_entity_poly.pdbx_strand_id
1 'polypeptide(L)'
;MLLQYPFMLRDTQVNYFTASIDASSFETERRAFLGASGYGSWQHPMGLEEAELGNHQALRGDNIAALLLRLGTLQPGETRRFTTLLGQAASLEAASGTIRRFRQTAAVDAALAGLGQFWDGHLGALQVRTPDVDFDRMINVHNPRQCWITANWSRYLSLYQLGYGARGIGFRDSSQDVMAVMASAPETAVALLRKLLSVQKRDGSAMHQFNPLSMVASEGDSREREDRPHYYSDDHLWVLLAVTAYLKESGDTSFLEETLPFYEKDGADQPIESGTVLEHLTRGLAFTRRDVGTHGLPLLGFADWNDTVNLPAGAESLFTANLYGRALSEMAALCEALGNHEAARGYRQDYAEMKARVDAVAWDGAWYVRYFDAGGKAVGAQANV
;
A
#
# COMPACT_ATOMS: atom_id res chain seq x y z
N MET A 1 -11.82 26.00 -21.07
CA MET A 1 -11.40 25.17 -19.93
C MET A 1 -12.65 24.67 -19.25
N LEU A 2 -12.69 23.41 -18.87
CA LEU A 2 -13.81 22.82 -18.14
C LEU A 2 -13.44 22.67 -16.67
N LEU A 3 -14.39 22.96 -15.79
CA LEU A 3 -14.28 22.82 -14.35
C LEU A 3 -15.37 21.91 -13.85
N GLN A 4 -15.04 21.06 -12.89
CA GLN A 4 -15.99 20.20 -12.22
C GLN A 4 -15.70 20.20 -10.72
N TYR A 5 -16.74 20.40 -9.94
CA TYR A 5 -16.67 20.41 -8.48
C TYR A 5 -17.18 19.08 -7.96
N PRO A 6 -16.36 18.26 -7.27
CA PRO A 6 -16.81 16.99 -6.73
C PRO A 6 -17.98 17.22 -5.75
N PHE A 7 -18.89 16.25 -5.71
CA PHE A 7 -20.07 16.33 -4.86
C PHE A 7 -19.65 16.53 -3.39
N MET A 8 -20.25 17.50 -2.70
CA MET A 8 -19.93 17.90 -1.32
C MET A 8 -18.53 18.48 -1.07
N LEU A 9 -17.72 18.71 -2.11
CA LEU A 9 -16.33 19.19 -1.97
C LEU A 9 -16.06 20.48 -2.75
N ARG A 10 -17.10 21.22 -3.16
CA ARG A 10 -16.98 22.42 -4.01
C ARG A 10 -15.99 23.45 -3.48
N ASP A 11 -15.98 23.65 -2.18
CA ASP A 11 -15.19 24.72 -1.54
C ASP A 11 -13.75 24.27 -1.21
N THR A 12 -13.44 22.99 -1.39
CA THR A 12 -12.14 22.41 -1.03
C THR A 12 -11.47 21.66 -2.18
N GLN A 13 -12.18 21.38 -3.28
CA GLN A 13 -11.67 20.65 -4.43
C GLN A 13 -12.33 21.12 -5.75
N VAL A 14 -11.50 21.30 -6.77
CA VAL A 14 -11.93 21.53 -8.16
C VAL A 14 -11.11 20.64 -9.10
N ASN A 15 -11.81 19.87 -9.92
CA ASN A 15 -11.25 19.17 -11.07
C ASN A 15 -11.27 20.11 -12.28
N TYR A 16 -10.22 20.07 -13.09
CA TYR A 16 -10.14 20.88 -14.30
C TYR A 16 -9.60 20.08 -15.48
N PHE A 17 -10.16 20.34 -16.66
CA PHE A 17 -9.67 19.81 -17.93
C PHE A 17 -9.46 20.95 -18.93
N THR A 18 -8.26 21.04 -19.50
CA THR A 18 -7.89 22.15 -20.36
C THR A 18 -6.88 21.76 -21.43
N ALA A 19 -6.69 22.62 -22.43
CA ALA A 19 -5.72 22.44 -23.49
C ALA A 19 -4.88 23.71 -23.68
N SER A 20 -3.69 23.60 -24.27
CA SER A 20 -2.80 24.74 -24.58
C SER A 20 -3.30 25.63 -25.71
N ILE A 21 -4.19 25.11 -26.54
CA ILE A 21 -4.88 25.84 -27.61
C ILE A 21 -6.37 25.98 -27.26
N ASP A 22 -7.03 26.93 -27.91
CA ASP A 22 -8.45 27.17 -27.69
C ASP A 22 -9.30 26.03 -28.26
N ALA A 23 -10.29 25.63 -27.48
CA ALA A 23 -11.31 24.70 -27.93
C ALA A 23 -12.39 25.48 -28.69
N SER A 24 -12.85 24.95 -29.83
CA SER A 24 -13.95 25.55 -30.59
C SER A 24 -15.30 25.33 -29.90
N SER A 25 -15.46 24.15 -29.33
CA SER A 25 -16.64 23.72 -28.58
C SER A 25 -16.26 22.70 -27.51
N PHE A 26 -17.18 22.41 -26.60
CA PHE A 26 -16.99 21.41 -25.55
C PHE A 26 -18.24 20.54 -25.35
N GLU A 27 -18.07 19.45 -24.61
CA GLU A 27 -19.18 18.66 -24.10
C GLU A 27 -18.88 18.18 -22.69
N THR A 28 -19.87 18.26 -21.81
CA THR A 28 -19.78 17.77 -20.43
C THR A 28 -20.87 16.77 -20.06
N GLU A 29 -21.91 16.59 -20.89
CA GLU A 29 -22.93 15.58 -20.72
C GLU A 29 -22.61 14.33 -21.53
N ARG A 30 -22.37 13.19 -20.84
CA ARG A 30 -22.06 11.90 -21.50
C ARG A 30 -23.09 11.53 -22.56
N ARG A 31 -24.38 11.71 -22.26
CA ARG A 31 -25.47 11.34 -23.15
C ARG A 31 -25.49 12.17 -24.43
N ALA A 32 -25.20 13.46 -24.33
CA ALA A 32 -25.10 14.33 -25.50
C ALA A 32 -23.87 13.97 -26.35
N PHE A 33 -22.73 13.67 -25.71
CA PHE A 33 -21.50 13.28 -26.41
C PHE A 33 -21.61 11.94 -27.14
N LEU A 34 -22.09 10.91 -26.45
CA LEU A 34 -22.20 9.58 -27.03
C LEU A 34 -23.34 9.49 -28.04
N GLY A 35 -24.39 10.30 -27.87
CA GLY A 35 -25.60 10.23 -28.67
C GLY A 35 -26.79 9.76 -27.84
N ALA A 36 -27.90 10.50 -27.92
CA ALA A 36 -29.12 10.14 -27.21
C ALA A 36 -29.67 8.79 -27.71
N SER A 37 -30.36 8.06 -26.81
CA SER A 37 -31.04 6.79 -27.11
C SER A 37 -30.13 5.55 -27.29
N GLY A 38 -28.85 5.63 -26.95
CA GLY A 38 -27.95 4.46 -26.85
C GLY A 38 -27.39 3.94 -28.17
N TYR A 39 -27.52 4.72 -29.25
CA TYR A 39 -27.04 4.33 -30.58
C TYR A 39 -25.56 4.64 -30.83
N GLY A 40 -24.95 5.55 -30.07
CA GLY A 40 -23.51 5.77 -30.12
C GLY A 40 -22.76 5.16 -28.93
N SER A 41 -21.44 5.13 -29.04
CA SER A 41 -20.55 4.44 -28.09
C SER A 41 -19.24 5.19 -27.90
N TRP A 42 -18.40 4.78 -26.96
CA TRP A 42 -17.05 5.35 -26.82
C TRP A 42 -16.15 5.09 -28.04
N GLN A 43 -16.46 4.06 -28.84
CA GLN A 43 -15.76 3.77 -30.11
C GLN A 43 -16.25 4.69 -31.24
N HIS A 44 -17.54 5.04 -31.21
CA HIS A 44 -18.19 5.90 -32.20
C HIS A 44 -19.12 6.90 -31.48
N PRO A 45 -18.58 7.97 -30.88
CA PRO A 45 -19.39 8.98 -30.19
C PRO A 45 -20.08 9.84 -31.24
N MET A 46 -21.40 9.92 -31.23
CA MET A 46 -22.15 10.70 -32.22
C MET A 46 -21.78 12.19 -32.21
N GLY A 47 -21.36 12.73 -31.06
CA GLY A 47 -20.89 14.12 -30.97
C GLY A 47 -19.66 14.43 -31.83
N LEU A 48 -18.88 13.41 -32.23
CA LEU A 48 -17.74 13.56 -33.15
C LEU A 48 -18.12 13.44 -34.63
N GLU A 49 -19.38 13.09 -34.94
CA GLU A 49 -19.90 13.11 -36.32
C GLU A 49 -20.32 14.53 -36.74
N GLU A 50 -20.53 15.42 -35.77
CA GLU A 50 -20.90 16.82 -35.96
C GLU A 50 -19.68 17.73 -36.11
N ALA A 51 -19.88 18.90 -36.74
CA ALA A 51 -18.79 19.87 -36.96
C ALA A 51 -18.34 20.62 -35.67
N GLU A 52 -19.21 20.64 -34.66
CA GLU A 52 -18.97 21.19 -33.31
C GLU A 52 -19.67 20.29 -32.28
N LEU A 53 -19.16 20.28 -31.06
CA LEU A 53 -19.84 19.72 -29.89
C LEU A 53 -20.97 20.65 -29.42
N GLY A 54 -21.90 20.09 -28.63
CA GLY A 54 -23.13 20.78 -28.23
C GLY A 54 -22.98 21.91 -27.21
N ASN A 55 -21.80 22.09 -26.59
CA ASN A 55 -21.56 23.07 -25.53
C ASN A 55 -22.50 22.93 -24.31
N HIS A 56 -23.01 21.72 -24.04
CA HIS A 56 -23.87 21.51 -22.88
C HIS A 56 -23.06 21.58 -21.60
N GLN A 57 -23.66 22.18 -20.58
CA GLN A 57 -23.12 22.29 -19.24
C GLN A 57 -23.86 21.33 -18.30
N ALA A 58 -23.24 20.20 -18.01
CA ALA A 58 -23.77 19.21 -17.09
C ALA A 58 -23.89 19.82 -15.68
N LEU A 59 -25.11 19.90 -15.17
CA LEU A 59 -25.39 20.32 -13.79
C LEU A 59 -25.38 19.13 -12.83
N ARG A 60 -25.72 17.93 -13.33
CA ARG A 60 -25.81 16.65 -12.62
C ARG A 60 -25.69 15.49 -13.62
N GLY A 61 -25.49 14.28 -13.12
CA GLY A 61 -25.52 13.05 -13.92
C GLY A 61 -24.12 12.56 -14.30
N ASP A 62 -24.05 11.82 -15.41
CA ASP A 62 -22.81 11.26 -15.92
C ASP A 62 -21.99 12.34 -16.63
N ASN A 63 -21.14 13.00 -15.86
CA ASN A 63 -20.29 14.06 -16.37
C ASN A 63 -19.10 13.50 -17.13
N ILE A 64 -18.75 14.15 -18.24
CA ILE A 64 -17.49 13.93 -18.96
C ILE A 64 -16.79 15.28 -19.15
N ALA A 65 -15.60 15.26 -19.73
CA ALA A 65 -14.93 16.46 -20.19
C ALA A 65 -14.38 16.23 -21.60
N ALA A 66 -15.05 16.78 -22.61
CA ALA A 66 -14.61 16.74 -24.00
C ALA A 66 -14.33 18.15 -24.51
N LEU A 67 -13.21 18.32 -25.22
CA LEU A 67 -12.80 19.57 -25.86
C LEU A 67 -12.58 19.30 -27.35
N LEU A 68 -13.28 20.03 -28.22
CA LEU A 68 -13.00 19.98 -29.66
C LEU A 68 -11.91 20.99 -29.99
N LEU A 69 -10.76 20.50 -30.45
CA LEU A 69 -9.60 21.33 -30.77
C LEU A 69 -9.40 21.37 -32.28
N ARG A 70 -9.59 22.54 -32.89
CA ARG A 70 -9.41 22.70 -34.34
C ARG A 70 -7.95 22.93 -34.67
N LEU A 71 -7.32 21.90 -35.24
CA LEU A 71 -5.94 21.99 -35.70
C LEU A 71 -5.79 22.65 -37.07
N GLY A 72 -6.89 22.90 -37.79
CA GLY A 72 -6.87 23.45 -39.15
C GLY A 72 -6.33 22.46 -40.17
N THR A 73 -5.85 22.96 -41.31
CA THR A 73 -5.21 22.15 -42.35
C THR A 73 -3.73 21.94 -42.02
N LEU A 74 -3.29 20.69 -42.02
CA LEU A 74 -1.89 20.31 -41.94
C LEU A 74 -1.35 20.05 -43.35
N GLN A 75 -0.23 20.69 -43.70
CA GLN A 75 0.48 20.40 -44.95
C GLN A 75 1.28 19.08 -44.86
N PRO A 76 1.65 18.47 -46.00
CA PRO A 76 2.53 17.28 -45.99
C PRO A 76 3.82 17.53 -45.21
N GLY A 77 4.06 16.72 -44.18
CA GLY A 77 5.22 16.85 -43.27
C GLY A 77 5.05 17.86 -42.13
N GLU A 78 3.97 18.64 -42.08
CA GLU A 78 3.67 19.54 -40.96
C GLU A 78 3.27 18.74 -39.72
N THR A 79 3.78 19.14 -38.56
CA THR A 79 3.38 18.62 -37.25
C THR A 79 2.87 19.75 -36.38
N ARG A 80 1.71 19.56 -35.75
CA ARG A 80 1.20 20.44 -34.70
C ARG A 80 1.21 19.71 -33.37
N ARG A 81 1.64 20.43 -32.33
CA ARG A 81 1.68 19.91 -30.96
C ARG A 81 0.90 20.85 -30.04
N PHE A 82 0.08 20.25 -29.19
CA PHE A 82 -0.61 20.92 -28.10
C PHE A 82 -0.56 20.02 -26.86
N THR A 83 -0.94 20.55 -25.71
CA THR A 83 -1.03 19.79 -24.46
C THR A 83 -2.46 19.79 -23.97
N THR A 84 -2.88 18.68 -23.35
CA THR A 84 -4.09 18.61 -22.54
C THR A 84 -3.71 18.34 -21.10
N LEU A 85 -4.43 18.93 -20.15
CA LEU A 85 -4.15 18.79 -18.73
C LEU A 85 -5.45 18.47 -18.01
N LEU A 86 -5.46 17.33 -17.32
CA LEU A 86 -6.46 16.93 -16.34
C LEU A 86 -5.80 17.03 -14.96
N GLY A 87 -6.46 17.70 -14.02
CA GLY A 87 -5.94 17.80 -12.66
C GLY A 87 -7.01 18.13 -11.64
N GLN A 88 -6.63 18.06 -10.37
CA GLN A 88 -7.41 18.47 -9.22
C GLN A 88 -6.60 19.44 -8.36
N ALA A 89 -7.24 20.45 -7.79
CA ALA A 89 -6.63 21.39 -6.85
C ALA A 89 -7.65 21.86 -5.82
N ALA A 90 -7.19 22.53 -4.76
CA ALA A 90 -8.09 23.10 -3.74
C ALA A 90 -9.00 24.21 -4.29
N SER A 91 -8.50 24.98 -5.27
CA SER A 91 -9.24 26.03 -5.96
C SER A 91 -8.65 26.28 -7.35
N LEU A 92 -9.40 27.02 -8.19
CA LEU A 92 -8.89 27.39 -9.50
C LEU A 92 -7.67 28.33 -9.41
N GLU A 93 -7.67 29.21 -8.41
CA GLU A 93 -6.54 30.10 -8.14
C GLU A 93 -5.27 29.29 -7.83
N ALA A 94 -5.39 28.27 -6.97
CA ALA A 94 -4.29 27.36 -6.63
C ALA A 94 -3.80 26.57 -7.86
N ALA A 95 -4.71 26.18 -8.77
CA ALA A 95 -4.34 25.50 -10.02
C ALA A 95 -3.69 26.42 -11.06
N SER A 96 -3.88 27.74 -10.95
CA SER A 96 -3.58 28.69 -12.04
C SER A 96 -2.10 28.68 -12.47
N GLY A 97 -1.18 28.54 -11.51
CA GLY A 97 0.26 28.42 -11.78
C GLY A 97 0.59 27.15 -12.56
N THR A 98 0.07 26.00 -12.11
CA THR A 98 0.23 24.69 -12.76
C THR A 98 -0.35 24.70 -14.17
N ILE A 99 -1.56 25.23 -14.35
CA ILE A 99 -2.22 25.34 -15.66
C ILE A 99 -1.38 26.20 -16.61
N ARG A 100 -0.94 27.39 -16.19
CA ARG A 100 -0.12 28.27 -17.04
C ARG A 100 1.20 27.60 -17.44
N ARG A 101 1.85 26.91 -16.51
CA ARG A 101 3.10 26.19 -16.76
C ARG A 101 2.90 25.07 -17.79
N PHE A 102 1.95 24.17 -17.56
CA PHE A 102 1.79 22.96 -18.41
C PHE A 102 1.00 23.19 -19.70
N ARG A 103 0.49 24.41 -19.94
CA ARG A 103 0.11 24.87 -21.29
C ARG A 103 1.31 25.11 -22.20
N GLN A 104 2.52 25.19 -21.67
CA GLN A 104 3.75 25.31 -22.46
C GLN A 104 4.31 23.92 -22.73
N THR A 105 4.48 23.55 -24.00
CA THR A 105 5.00 22.23 -24.41
C THR A 105 6.39 21.95 -23.83
N ALA A 106 7.25 22.96 -23.77
CA ALA A 106 8.58 22.85 -23.18
C ALA A 106 8.54 22.44 -21.69
N ALA A 107 7.51 22.87 -20.93
CA ALA A 107 7.36 22.46 -19.54
C ALA A 107 6.94 20.99 -19.42
N VAL A 108 6.18 20.45 -20.39
CA VAL A 108 5.85 19.03 -20.47
C VAL A 108 7.08 18.21 -20.82
N ASP A 109 7.91 18.68 -21.76
CA ASP A 109 9.18 18.03 -22.11
C ASP A 109 10.12 17.95 -20.90
N ALA A 110 10.27 19.06 -20.18
CA ALA A 110 11.06 19.11 -18.96
C ALA A 110 10.52 18.17 -17.87
N ALA A 111 9.20 18.06 -17.72
CA ALA A 111 8.59 17.14 -16.75
C ALA A 111 8.76 15.68 -17.15
N LEU A 112 8.65 15.34 -18.44
CA LEU A 112 8.91 14.00 -18.95
C LEU A 112 10.38 13.61 -18.76
N ALA A 113 11.31 14.53 -19.04
CA ALA A 113 12.73 14.33 -18.79
C ALA A 113 13.02 14.13 -17.28
N GLY A 114 12.38 14.92 -16.41
CA GLY A 114 12.49 14.75 -14.96
C GLY A 114 11.94 13.41 -14.47
N LEU A 115 10.84 12.91 -15.05
CA LEU A 115 10.33 11.57 -14.77
C LEU A 115 11.34 10.48 -15.21
N GLY A 116 11.99 10.67 -16.36
CA GLY A 116 13.09 9.80 -16.80
C GLY A 116 14.23 9.77 -15.80
N GLN A 117 14.72 10.94 -15.39
CA GLN A 117 15.80 11.06 -14.39
C GLN A 117 15.44 10.41 -13.04
N PHE A 118 14.18 10.55 -12.61
CA PHE A 118 13.70 9.86 -11.42
C PHE A 118 13.84 8.34 -11.55
N TRP A 119 13.38 7.77 -12.67
CA TRP A 119 13.48 6.33 -12.90
C TRP A 119 14.93 5.87 -13.09
N ASP A 120 15.77 6.65 -13.76
CA ASP A 120 17.20 6.35 -13.88
C ASP A 120 17.87 6.28 -12.51
N GLY A 121 17.55 7.21 -11.61
CA GLY A 121 18.05 7.20 -10.24
C GLY A 121 17.52 6.03 -9.42
N HIS A 122 16.21 5.79 -9.46
CA HIS A 122 15.56 4.73 -8.68
C HIS A 122 16.01 3.33 -9.13
N LEU A 123 16.01 3.06 -10.43
CA LEU A 123 16.43 1.77 -11.00
C LEU A 123 17.95 1.60 -10.93
N GLY A 124 18.72 2.70 -10.95
CA GLY A 124 20.18 2.69 -10.85
C GLY A 124 20.72 2.27 -9.48
N ALA A 125 19.89 2.20 -8.43
CA ALA A 125 20.31 1.83 -7.08
C ALA A 125 20.91 0.42 -7.00
N LEU A 126 20.36 -0.53 -7.78
CA LEU A 126 20.89 -1.89 -7.90
C LEU A 126 20.81 -2.34 -9.35
N GLN A 127 21.94 -2.72 -9.92
CA GLN A 127 22.04 -3.26 -11.27
C GLN A 127 22.90 -4.52 -11.25
N VAL A 128 22.44 -5.56 -11.93
CA VAL A 128 23.19 -6.80 -12.15
C VAL A 128 23.54 -6.93 -13.63
N ARG A 129 24.66 -7.63 -13.88
CA ARG A 129 25.03 -8.09 -15.21
C ARG A 129 25.38 -9.55 -15.13
N THR A 130 24.56 -10.38 -15.74
CA THR A 130 24.73 -11.84 -15.73
C THR A 130 24.79 -12.38 -17.16
N PRO A 131 25.08 -13.68 -17.36
CA PRO A 131 24.95 -14.30 -18.67
C PRO A 131 23.50 -14.38 -19.20
N ASP A 132 22.48 -14.15 -18.35
CA ASP A 132 21.07 -14.18 -18.72
C ASP A 132 20.49 -12.76 -18.78
N VAL A 133 20.24 -12.30 -20.01
CA VAL A 133 19.74 -10.94 -20.25
C VAL A 133 18.30 -10.73 -19.76
N ASP A 134 17.51 -11.80 -19.66
CA ASP A 134 16.13 -11.71 -19.18
C ASP A 134 16.11 -11.64 -17.65
N PHE A 135 17.02 -12.35 -16.98
CA PHE A 135 17.28 -12.16 -15.55
C PHE A 135 17.70 -10.71 -15.26
N ASP A 136 18.66 -10.18 -16.03
CA ASP A 136 19.11 -8.79 -15.89
C ASP A 136 17.93 -7.81 -16.06
N ARG A 137 17.08 -7.98 -17.08
CA ARG A 137 15.88 -7.13 -17.28
C ARG A 137 14.91 -7.18 -16.10
N MET A 138 14.69 -8.36 -15.52
CA MET A 138 13.79 -8.51 -14.38
C MET A 138 14.33 -7.81 -13.14
N ILE A 139 15.61 -7.99 -12.81
CA ILE A 139 16.21 -7.40 -11.62
C ILE A 139 16.47 -5.91 -11.78
N ASN A 140 16.86 -5.46 -12.98
CA ASN A 140 17.30 -4.08 -13.21
C ASN A 140 16.14 -3.12 -13.52
N VAL A 141 15.00 -3.62 -13.99
CA VAL A 141 13.89 -2.78 -14.47
C VAL A 141 12.54 -3.22 -13.91
N HIS A 142 12.09 -4.44 -14.24
CA HIS A 142 10.68 -4.79 -14.03
C HIS A 142 10.34 -4.99 -12.55
N ASN A 143 11.16 -5.72 -11.80
CA ASN A 143 10.94 -5.99 -10.38
C ASN A 143 11.02 -4.71 -9.52
N PRO A 144 12.11 -3.91 -9.53
CA PRO A 144 12.18 -2.68 -8.73
C PRO A 144 11.07 -1.68 -9.09
N ARG A 145 10.71 -1.55 -10.38
CA ARG A 145 9.56 -0.75 -10.78
C ARG A 145 8.26 -1.28 -10.16
N GLN A 146 8.03 -2.58 -10.16
CA GLN A 146 6.84 -3.17 -9.54
C GLN A 146 6.83 -2.93 -8.02
N CYS A 147 7.96 -3.10 -7.34
CA CYS A 147 8.11 -2.81 -5.92
C CYS A 147 7.80 -1.34 -5.60
N TRP A 148 8.25 -0.39 -6.43
CA TRP A 148 7.88 1.02 -6.29
C TRP A 148 6.38 1.24 -6.39
N ILE A 149 5.73 0.61 -7.38
CA ILE A 149 4.29 0.73 -7.56
C ILE A 149 3.53 0.12 -6.37
N THR A 150 3.92 -1.05 -5.87
CA THR A 150 3.26 -1.66 -4.71
C THR A 150 3.51 -0.86 -3.43
N ALA A 151 4.69 -0.29 -3.21
CA ALA A 151 4.92 0.60 -2.06
C ALA A 151 4.03 1.86 -2.08
N ASN A 152 3.69 2.38 -3.27
CA ASN A 152 2.83 3.56 -3.41
C ASN A 152 1.33 3.23 -3.35
N TRP A 153 0.91 2.12 -3.98
CA TRP A 153 -0.50 1.78 -4.18
C TRP A 153 -0.99 0.62 -3.30
N SER A 154 -0.08 -0.09 -2.62
CA SER A 154 -0.33 -1.35 -1.93
C SER A 154 -1.16 -2.29 -2.82
N ARG A 155 -2.36 -2.66 -2.39
CA ARG A 155 -3.35 -3.43 -3.17
C ARG A 155 -4.61 -2.62 -3.46
N TYR A 156 -4.51 -1.29 -3.43
CA TYR A 156 -5.67 -0.38 -3.46
C TYR A 156 -6.37 -0.32 -4.82
N LEU A 157 -5.61 -0.07 -5.91
CA LEU A 157 -6.19 0.16 -7.24
C LEU A 157 -5.43 -0.58 -8.34
N SER A 158 -6.15 -1.38 -9.11
CA SER A 158 -5.66 -2.03 -10.33
C SER A 158 -6.84 -2.41 -11.23
N LEU A 159 -6.59 -3.11 -12.34
CA LEU A 159 -7.68 -3.66 -13.17
C LEU A 159 -8.44 -4.81 -12.47
N TYR A 160 -7.94 -5.29 -11.32
CA TYR A 160 -8.56 -6.34 -10.50
C TYR A 160 -9.03 -5.82 -9.14
N GLN A 161 -8.34 -4.82 -8.58
CA GLN A 161 -8.68 -4.17 -7.31
C GLN A 161 -9.39 -2.83 -7.60
N LEU A 162 -10.66 -2.75 -7.26
CA LEU A 162 -11.56 -1.70 -7.79
C LEU A 162 -11.39 -0.32 -7.12
N GLY A 163 -10.57 -0.19 -6.08
CA GLY A 163 -10.29 1.09 -5.44
C GLY A 163 -11.50 1.77 -4.77
N TYR A 164 -12.54 1.00 -4.40
CA TYR A 164 -13.76 1.53 -3.76
C TYR A 164 -13.58 2.02 -2.31
N GLY A 165 -12.36 2.08 -1.80
CA GLY A 165 -12.09 2.66 -0.47
C GLY A 165 -12.51 1.80 0.73
N ALA A 166 -13.15 0.63 0.51
CA ALA A 166 -13.45 -0.32 1.57
C ALA A 166 -12.20 -1.06 2.08
N ARG A 167 -11.18 -1.19 1.22
CA ARG A 167 -9.85 -1.70 1.59
C ARG A 167 -8.87 -0.54 1.65
N GLY A 168 -8.22 -0.39 2.80
CA GLY A 168 -7.10 0.53 2.97
C GLY A 168 -5.83 -0.05 2.33
N ILE A 169 -4.67 0.48 2.71
CA ILE A 169 -3.42 -0.25 2.53
C ILE A 169 -3.24 -1.23 3.70
N GLY A 170 -2.87 -2.47 3.40
CA GLY A 170 -2.72 -3.55 4.39
C GLY A 170 -1.46 -3.37 5.23
N PHE A 171 -1.54 -3.63 6.53
CA PHE A 171 -0.40 -3.49 7.45
C PHE A 171 0.74 -4.42 7.07
N ARG A 172 0.43 -5.70 6.89
CA ARG A 172 1.35 -6.73 6.39
C ARG A 172 1.88 -6.42 5.00
N ASP A 173 0.99 -6.15 4.04
CA ASP A 173 1.38 -5.87 2.66
C ASP A 173 2.35 -4.69 2.58
N SER A 174 2.04 -3.58 3.25
CA SER A 174 2.89 -2.40 3.26
C SER A 174 4.20 -2.60 4.02
N SER A 175 4.22 -3.41 5.08
CA SER A 175 5.47 -3.79 5.74
C SER A 175 6.39 -4.58 4.80
N GLN A 176 5.83 -5.47 3.97
CA GLN A 176 6.58 -6.21 2.95
C GLN A 176 7.03 -5.32 1.79
N ASP A 177 6.15 -4.44 1.29
CA ASP A 177 6.44 -3.53 0.20
C ASP A 177 7.56 -2.53 0.56
N VAL A 178 7.63 -2.08 1.82
CA VAL A 178 8.73 -1.24 2.34
C VAL A 178 10.09 -1.93 2.21
N MET A 179 10.18 -3.21 2.58
CA MET A 179 11.44 -3.97 2.46
C MET A 179 11.92 -4.06 1.01
N ALA A 180 11.00 -4.06 0.05
CA ALA A 180 11.31 -4.22 -1.36
C ALA A 180 11.86 -2.93 -2.01
N VAL A 181 11.59 -1.76 -1.44
CA VAL A 181 12.07 -0.46 -1.96
C VAL A 181 13.22 0.14 -1.17
N MET A 182 13.60 -0.48 -0.05
CA MET A 182 14.61 0.00 0.91
C MET A 182 15.91 0.51 0.26
N ALA A 183 16.51 -0.26 -0.65
CA ALA A 183 17.77 0.10 -1.30
C ALA A 183 17.67 1.32 -2.23
N SER A 184 16.45 1.62 -2.71
CA SER A 184 16.20 2.64 -3.74
C SER A 184 15.45 3.88 -3.22
N ALA A 185 14.80 3.77 -2.06
CA ALA A 185 13.96 4.82 -1.50
C ALA A 185 13.77 4.68 0.03
N PRO A 186 14.84 4.70 0.83
CA PRO A 186 14.76 4.53 2.29
C PRO A 186 13.91 5.60 2.98
N GLU A 187 13.84 6.82 2.43
CA GLU A 187 13.02 7.92 2.96
C GLU A 187 11.53 7.66 2.78
N THR A 188 11.15 7.06 1.64
CA THR A 188 9.77 6.64 1.38
C THR A 188 9.38 5.48 2.30
N ALA A 189 10.30 4.54 2.48
CA ALA A 189 10.14 3.41 3.38
C ALA A 189 9.86 3.86 4.83
N VAL A 190 10.71 4.72 5.41
CA VAL A 190 10.53 5.17 6.80
C VAL A 190 9.26 6.01 7.00
N ALA A 191 8.87 6.81 6.00
CA ALA A 191 7.60 7.54 6.06
C ALA A 191 6.38 6.60 6.15
N LEU A 192 6.41 5.47 5.43
CA LEU A 192 5.36 4.46 5.51
C LEU A 192 5.45 3.63 6.81
N LEU A 193 6.65 3.32 7.31
CA LEU A 193 6.83 2.65 8.61
C LEU A 193 6.23 3.46 9.76
N ARG A 194 6.39 4.79 9.77
CA ARG A 194 5.74 5.66 10.76
C ARG A 194 4.23 5.49 10.76
N LYS A 195 3.62 5.48 9.57
CA LYS A 195 2.16 5.28 9.41
C LYS A 195 1.73 3.90 9.91
N LEU A 196 2.48 2.86 9.56
CA LEU A 196 2.21 1.48 9.99
C LEU A 196 2.24 1.38 11.52
N LEU A 197 3.33 1.82 12.15
CA LEU A 197 3.46 1.76 13.61
C LEU A 197 2.37 2.59 14.33
N SER A 198 1.92 3.70 13.72
CA SER A 198 0.82 4.54 14.23
C SER A 198 -0.55 3.85 14.25
N VAL A 199 -0.71 2.71 13.55
CA VAL A 199 -1.94 1.91 13.56
C VAL A 199 -1.75 0.55 14.26
N GLN A 200 -0.66 0.38 15.03
CA GLN A 200 -0.50 -0.73 15.97
C GLN A 200 -1.34 -0.47 17.22
N LYS A 201 -1.98 -1.51 17.77
CA LYS A 201 -2.75 -1.43 19.01
C LYS A 201 -1.85 -1.47 20.23
N ARG A 202 -2.31 -0.93 21.36
CA ARG A 202 -1.56 -0.90 22.64
C ARG A 202 -1.20 -2.28 23.18
N ASP A 203 -2.02 -3.29 22.87
CA ASP A 203 -1.75 -4.67 23.23
C ASP A 203 -0.55 -5.26 22.44
N GLY A 204 -0.14 -4.65 21.32
CA GLY A 204 0.96 -5.09 20.46
C GLY A 204 0.51 -5.76 19.17
N SER A 205 -0.76 -6.19 19.06
CA SER A 205 -1.36 -6.57 17.78
C SER A 205 -1.54 -5.32 16.90
N ALA A 206 -1.85 -5.50 15.62
CA ALA A 206 -2.05 -4.39 14.69
C ALA A 206 -3.47 -4.33 14.15
N MET A 207 -3.90 -3.14 13.73
CA MET A 207 -5.01 -3.02 12.80
C MET A 207 -4.58 -3.60 11.45
N HIS A 208 -5.46 -4.33 10.78
CA HIS A 208 -5.09 -5.08 9.57
C HIS A 208 -4.88 -4.19 8.34
N GLN A 209 -5.63 -3.09 8.25
CA GLN A 209 -5.54 -2.15 7.13
C GLN A 209 -5.92 -0.73 7.54
N PHE A 210 -5.44 0.27 6.81
CA PHE A 210 -5.75 1.68 7.08
C PHE A 210 -5.78 2.54 5.83
N ASN A 211 -6.53 3.64 5.88
CA ASN A 211 -6.48 4.66 4.83
C ASN A 211 -5.24 5.54 5.05
N PRO A 212 -4.29 5.62 4.12
CA PRO A 212 -3.03 6.34 4.32
C PRO A 212 -3.15 7.88 4.31
N LEU A 213 -4.32 8.42 3.95
CA LEU A 213 -4.62 9.84 3.96
C LEU A 213 -5.33 10.28 5.24
N SER A 214 -6.31 9.49 5.72
CA SER A 214 -7.05 9.82 6.95
C SER A 214 -6.52 9.14 8.21
N MET A 215 -5.62 8.15 8.06
CA MET A 215 -5.13 7.27 9.13
C MET A 215 -6.22 6.48 9.87
N VAL A 216 -7.45 6.44 9.34
CA VAL A 216 -8.52 5.58 9.85
C VAL A 216 -8.19 4.14 9.50
N ALA A 217 -8.06 3.30 10.52
CA ALA A 217 -7.73 1.88 10.40
C ALA A 217 -8.91 0.97 10.78
N SER A 218 -8.83 -0.28 10.35
CA SER A 218 -9.83 -1.32 10.64
C SER A 218 -9.17 -2.70 10.78
N GLU A 219 -9.85 -3.61 11.46
CA GLU A 219 -9.49 -5.01 11.64
C GLU A 219 -9.73 -5.84 10.37
N GLY A 220 -9.97 -5.19 9.23
CA GLY A 220 -10.20 -5.83 7.94
C GLY A 220 -11.43 -6.74 7.92
N ASP A 221 -11.33 -7.79 7.14
CA ASP A 221 -12.41 -8.76 6.91
C ASP A 221 -12.77 -9.56 8.19
N SER A 222 -11.95 -9.47 9.26
CA SER A 222 -12.27 -10.11 10.55
C SER A 222 -13.57 -9.61 11.16
N ARG A 223 -14.00 -8.39 10.82
CA ARG A 223 -15.26 -7.80 11.30
C ARG A 223 -16.52 -8.49 10.76
N GLU A 224 -16.38 -9.31 9.72
CA GLU A 224 -17.49 -10.09 9.15
C GLU A 224 -17.81 -11.35 9.98
N ARG A 225 -17.00 -11.67 11.00
CA ARG A 225 -17.11 -12.88 11.84
C ARG A 225 -16.94 -12.54 13.32
N GLU A 226 -18.04 -12.28 14.01
CA GLU A 226 -18.04 -11.95 15.45
C GLU A 226 -17.57 -13.10 16.36
N ASP A 227 -17.60 -14.35 15.88
CA ASP A 227 -17.21 -15.55 16.61
C ASP A 227 -15.68 -15.80 16.64
N ARG A 228 -14.90 -14.91 16.04
CA ARG A 228 -13.44 -15.05 15.88
C ARG A 228 -12.70 -13.84 16.47
N PRO A 229 -11.41 -13.97 16.80
CA PRO A 229 -10.61 -12.83 17.22
C PRO A 229 -10.48 -11.78 16.10
N HIS A 230 -10.49 -10.50 16.43
CA HIS A 230 -10.37 -9.40 15.47
C HIS A 230 -8.93 -8.89 15.34
N TYR A 231 -8.01 -9.80 15.01
CA TYR A 231 -6.62 -9.49 14.66
C TYR A 231 -6.04 -10.59 13.77
N TYR A 232 -5.00 -10.25 13.01
CA TYR A 232 -4.23 -11.21 12.23
C TYR A 232 -2.92 -11.47 12.96
N SER A 233 -2.59 -12.73 13.17
CA SER A 233 -1.53 -13.12 14.11
C SER A 233 -0.12 -12.75 13.66
N ASP A 234 0.07 -12.43 12.38
CA ASP A 234 1.36 -12.13 11.77
C ASP A 234 1.63 -10.65 11.50
N ASP A 235 0.61 -9.78 11.50
CA ASP A 235 0.72 -8.38 11.07
C ASP A 235 1.85 -7.61 11.79
N HIS A 236 1.85 -7.59 13.13
CA HIS A 236 2.84 -6.85 13.93
C HIS A 236 4.25 -7.43 13.86
N LEU A 237 4.42 -8.67 13.41
CA LEU A 237 5.74 -9.27 13.21
C LEU A 237 6.37 -8.78 11.89
N TRP A 238 5.56 -8.49 10.88
CA TRP A 238 6.04 -7.97 9.59
C TRP A 238 6.66 -6.58 9.72
N VAL A 239 6.05 -5.69 10.49
CA VAL A 239 6.63 -4.35 10.69
C VAL A 239 7.97 -4.42 11.42
N LEU A 240 8.18 -5.39 12.32
CA LEU A 240 9.47 -5.60 12.95
C LEU A 240 10.56 -5.97 11.93
N LEU A 241 10.25 -6.90 11.01
CA LEU A 241 11.17 -7.23 9.93
C LEU A 241 11.44 -6.01 9.03
N ALA A 242 10.43 -5.19 8.76
CA ALA A 242 10.57 -4.00 7.95
C ALA A 242 11.40 -2.89 8.64
N VAL A 243 11.23 -2.68 9.95
CA VAL A 243 12.06 -1.75 10.74
C VAL A 243 13.49 -2.26 10.86
N THR A 244 13.71 -3.56 11.06
CA THR A 244 15.08 -4.08 11.12
C THR A 244 15.79 -4.06 9.76
N ALA A 245 15.06 -4.24 8.65
CA ALA A 245 15.57 -3.96 7.31
C ALA A 245 15.93 -2.47 7.15
N TYR A 246 14.98 -1.58 7.50
CA TYR A 246 15.17 -0.20 7.97
C TYR A 246 16.60 0.20 8.29
N LEU A 247 16.96 -0.27 9.47
CA LEU A 247 18.17 0.06 10.19
C LEU A 247 19.42 -0.52 9.54
N LYS A 248 19.32 -1.70 8.90
CA LYS A 248 20.45 -2.35 8.23
C LYS A 248 20.89 -1.59 6.99
N GLU A 249 19.94 -1.08 6.21
CA GLU A 249 20.23 -0.34 4.99
C GLU A 249 20.66 1.11 5.29
N SER A 250 19.96 1.78 6.20
CA SER A 250 20.18 3.21 6.46
C SER A 250 21.23 3.50 7.55
N GLY A 251 21.42 2.58 8.49
CA GLY A 251 22.19 2.83 9.72
C GLY A 251 21.52 3.82 10.69
N ASP A 252 20.28 4.28 10.42
CA ASP A 252 19.59 5.29 11.21
C ASP A 252 18.95 4.70 12.48
N THR A 253 19.76 4.50 13.52
CA THR A 253 19.27 4.01 14.82
C THR A 253 18.40 5.03 15.56
N SER A 254 18.42 6.32 15.18
CA SER A 254 17.60 7.35 15.85
C SER A 254 16.11 7.12 15.63
N PHE A 255 15.74 6.44 14.54
CA PHE A 255 14.37 6.02 14.29
C PHE A 255 13.78 5.15 15.42
N LEU A 256 14.60 4.38 16.14
CA LEU A 256 14.13 3.57 17.26
C LEU A 256 13.63 4.39 18.44
N GLU A 257 14.10 5.63 18.58
CA GLU A 257 13.75 6.56 19.67
C GLU A 257 12.56 7.45 19.31
N GLU A 258 12.09 7.41 18.06
CA GLU A 258 10.96 8.21 17.62
C GLU A 258 9.67 7.76 18.31
N THR A 259 8.96 8.70 18.93
CA THR A 259 7.68 8.42 19.61
C THR A 259 6.52 8.48 18.64
N LEU A 260 5.80 7.37 18.49
CA LEU A 260 4.63 7.22 17.64
C LEU A 260 3.40 6.81 18.50
N PRO A 261 2.17 7.14 18.06
CA PRO A 261 0.97 6.75 18.77
C PRO A 261 0.67 5.26 18.59
N PHE A 262 0.05 4.65 19.60
CA PHE A 262 -0.77 3.45 19.38
C PHE A 262 -2.16 3.87 18.88
N TYR A 263 -2.84 2.96 18.19
CA TYR A 263 -4.04 3.30 17.41
C TYR A 263 -5.23 3.74 18.27
N GLU A 264 -5.42 3.16 19.46
CA GLU A 264 -6.62 3.47 20.25
C GLU A 264 -6.66 4.92 20.73
N LYS A 265 -7.85 5.52 20.61
CA LYS A 265 -8.10 6.92 20.90
C LYS A 265 -9.09 7.12 22.04
N ASP A 266 -8.98 8.25 22.72
CA ASP A 266 -9.89 8.69 23.77
C ASP A 266 -11.19 9.27 23.19
N GLY A 267 -12.07 9.75 24.06
CA GLY A 267 -13.35 10.37 23.66
C GLY A 267 -13.21 11.69 22.87
N ALA A 268 -12.00 12.25 22.77
CA ALA A 268 -11.67 13.46 22.01
C ALA A 268 -10.89 13.15 20.71
N ASP A 269 -10.89 11.89 20.28
CA ASP A 269 -10.17 11.40 19.10
C ASP A 269 -8.63 11.61 19.18
N GLN A 270 -8.07 11.69 20.39
CA GLN A 270 -6.62 11.75 20.62
C GLN A 270 -6.06 10.37 20.96
N PRO A 271 -4.83 10.02 20.53
CA PRO A 271 -4.19 8.76 20.94
C PRO A 271 -4.15 8.64 22.46
N ILE A 272 -4.58 7.49 22.99
CA ILE A 272 -4.55 7.24 24.44
C ILE A 272 -3.11 7.07 24.94
N GLU A 273 -2.25 6.49 24.10
CA GLU A 273 -0.90 6.13 24.45
C GLU A 273 0.02 6.28 23.24
N SER A 274 1.27 6.63 23.50
CA SER A 274 2.35 6.64 22.50
C SER A 274 3.58 5.94 23.08
N GLY A 275 4.41 5.37 22.21
CA GLY A 275 5.67 4.73 22.58
C GLY A 275 6.75 4.98 21.54
N THR A 276 8.00 4.78 21.92
CA THR A 276 9.12 4.75 20.98
C THR A 276 8.94 3.60 19.98
N VAL A 277 9.52 3.71 18.78
CA VAL A 277 9.51 2.61 17.81
C VAL A 277 10.03 1.31 18.44
N LEU A 278 11.06 1.37 19.29
CA LEU A 278 11.55 0.20 20.02
C LEU A 278 10.45 -0.42 20.92
N GLU A 279 9.67 0.39 21.63
CA GLU A 279 8.54 -0.08 22.44
C GLU A 279 7.45 -0.73 21.58
N HIS A 280 7.13 -0.17 20.42
CA HIS A 280 6.21 -0.80 19.45
C HIS A 280 6.67 -2.21 19.04
N LEU A 281 7.96 -2.37 18.70
CA LEU A 281 8.54 -3.67 18.33
C LEU A 281 8.49 -4.67 19.48
N THR A 282 8.90 -4.24 20.68
CA THR A 282 8.89 -5.11 21.86
C THR A 282 7.49 -5.53 22.28
N ARG A 283 6.48 -4.65 22.19
CA ARG A 283 5.08 -5.00 22.45
C ARG A 283 4.53 -6.00 21.44
N GLY A 284 4.89 -5.87 20.17
CA GLY A 284 4.53 -6.85 19.14
C GLY A 284 5.08 -8.24 19.47
N LEU A 285 6.35 -8.35 19.84
CA LEU A 285 6.93 -9.63 20.27
C LEU A 285 6.28 -10.17 21.55
N ALA A 286 6.00 -9.30 22.52
CA ALA A 286 5.32 -9.67 23.75
C ALA A 286 3.88 -10.13 23.52
N PHE A 287 3.19 -9.58 22.51
CA PHE A 287 1.88 -10.04 22.06
C PHE A 287 1.95 -11.50 21.58
N THR A 288 2.82 -11.82 20.63
CA THR A 288 2.93 -13.21 20.14
C THR A 288 3.39 -14.18 21.24
N ARG A 289 4.28 -13.74 22.15
CA ARG A 289 4.77 -14.60 23.25
C ARG A 289 3.64 -15.08 24.16
N ARG A 290 2.67 -14.22 24.44
CA ARG A 290 1.55 -14.52 25.37
C ARG A 290 0.33 -15.09 24.66
N ASP A 291 0.17 -14.82 23.37
CA ASP A 291 -0.97 -15.24 22.56
C ASP A 291 -0.73 -16.62 21.95
N VAL A 292 -0.67 -17.64 22.81
CA VAL A 292 -0.37 -19.04 22.43
C VAL A 292 -1.51 -19.99 22.78
N GLY A 293 -1.66 -21.05 21.96
CA GLY A 293 -2.65 -22.08 22.18
C GLY A 293 -2.14 -23.27 23.00
N THR A 294 -2.83 -24.40 22.86
CA THR A 294 -2.61 -25.59 23.71
C THR A 294 -1.24 -26.24 23.55
N HIS A 295 -0.64 -26.15 22.35
CA HIS A 295 0.70 -26.67 22.09
C HIS A 295 1.79 -25.63 22.41
N GLY A 296 1.39 -24.44 22.89
CA GLY A 296 2.29 -23.32 23.13
C GLY A 296 2.80 -22.66 21.85
N LEU A 297 2.11 -22.85 20.72
CA LEU A 297 2.36 -22.15 19.47
C LEU A 297 1.46 -20.90 19.38
N PRO A 298 1.84 -19.86 18.62
CA PRO A 298 1.00 -18.68 18.46
C PRO A 298 -0.39 -19.02 17.95
N LEU A 299 -1.42 -18.40 18.54
CA LEU A 299 -2.77 -18.48 18.05
C LEU A 299 -2.87 -17.89 16.65
N LEU A 300 -3.79 -18.43 15.85
CA LEU A 300 -4.05 -17.98 14.48
C LEU A 300 -4.66 -16.57 14.45
N GLY A 301 -5.42 -16.19 15.48
CA GLY A 301 -6.29 -15.01 15.43
C GLY A 301 -7.44 -15.24 14.45
N PHE A 302 -7.76 -14.24 13.62
CA PHE A 302 -8.66 -14.39 12.48
C PHE A 302 -8.01 -15.17 11.33
N ALA A 303 -6.75 -14.85 11.03
CA ALA A 303 -5.89 -15.49 10.04
C ALA A 303 -4.43 -15.14 10.32
N ASP A 304 -3.53 -15.86 9.65
CA ASP A 304 -2.14 -15.45 9.48
C ASP A 304 -1.94 -14.85 8.06
N TRP A 305 -0.76 -14.98 7.47
CA TRP A 305 -0.50 -14.51 6.10
C TRP A 305 -1.47 -15.07 5.04
N ASN A 306 -2.06 -16.25 5.28
CA ASN A 306 -3.12 -16.78 4.43
C ASN A 306 -4.51 -16.33 4.93
N ASP A 307 -4.99 -15.22 4.39
CA ASP A 307 -6.28 -14.61 4.75
C ASP A 307 -7.49 -15.56 4.56
N THR A 308 -7.35 -16.61 3.73
CA THR A 308 -8.45 -17.53 3.41
C THR A 308 -8.66 -18.65 4.43
N VAL A 309 -7.77 -18.77 5.42
CA VAL A 309 -7.89 -19.78 6.49
C VAL A 309 -8.34 -19.11 7.77
N ASN A 310 -9.65 -19.18 8.05
CA ASN A 310 -10.26 -18.57 9.24
C ASN A 310 -10.84 -19.65 10.17
N LEU A 311 -9.96 -20.42 10.81
CA LEU A 311 -10.35 -21.47 11.77
C LEU A 311 -11.00 -20.85 13.03
N PRO A 312 -11.79 -21.63 13.80
CA PRO A 312 -12.38 -21.14 15.05
C PRO A 312 -11.33 -20.66 16.07
N ALA A 313 -11.75 -19.80 16.99
CA ALA A 313 -10.90 -19.30 18.07
C ALA A 313 -10.23 -20.45 18.85
N GLY A 314 -8.94 -20.30 19.15
CA GLY A 314 -8.11 -21.33 19.78
C GLY A 314 -7.24 -22.13 18.81
N ALA A 315 -7.42 -21.97 17.51
CA ALA A 315 -6.51 -22.54 16.51
C ALA A 315 -5.10 -21.92 16.60
N GLU A 316 -4.07 -22.70 16.28
CA GLU A 316 -2.65 -22.30 16.30
C GLU A 316 -2.06 -22.27 14.88
N SER A 317 -1.17 -21.31 14.62
CA SER A 317 -0.51 -21.14 13.33
C SER A 317 0.98 -21.49 13.40
N LEU A 318 1.39 -22.46 12.57
CA LEU A 318 2.81 -22.74 12.42
C LEU A 318 3.53 -21.63 11.63
N PHE A 319 2.85 -20.99 10.69
CA PHE A 319 3.42 -19.86 9.96
C PHE A 319 3.79 -18.72 10.92
N THR A 320 2.88 -18.35 11.82
CA THR A 320 3.13 -17.31 12.82
C THR A 320 4.24 -17.72 13.78
N ALA A 321 4.33 -19.00 14.18
CA ALA A 321 5.45 -19.51 14.98
C ALA A 321 6.81 -19.29 14.30
N ASN A 322 6.91 -19.59 13.00
CA ASN A 322 8.15 -19.40 12.22
C ASN A 322 8.48 -17.92 12.03
N LEU A 323 7.47 -17.09 11.71
CA LEU A 323 7.66 -15.66 11.57
C LEU A 323 8.10 -15.02 12.88
N TYR A 324 7.54 -15.45 14.02
CA TYR A 324 7.95 -15.03 15.35
C TYR A 324 9.40 -15.42 15.64
N GLY A 325 9.81 -16.65 15.30
CA GLY A 325 11.21 -17.06 15.42
C GLY A 325 12.15 -16.18 14.59
N ARG A 326 11.75 -15.78 13.37
CA ARG A 326 12.52 -14.83 12.57
C ARG A 326 12.59 -13.46 13.23
N ALA A 327 11.46 -12.94 13.71
CA ALA A 327 11.39 -11.65 14.38
C ALA A 327 12.25 -11.61 15.67
N LEU A 328 12.24 -12.67 16.47
CA LEU A 328 13.10 -12.83 17.65
C LEU A 328 14.59 -12.82 17.28
N SER A 329 14.96 -13.48 16.18
CA SER A 329 16.34 -13.50 15.70
C SER A 329 16.82 -12.11 15.28
N GLU A 330 15.98 -11.37 14.55
CA GLU A 330 16.27 -9.99 14.14
C GLU A 330 16.34 -9.04 15.35
N MET A 331 15.42 -9.19 16.31
CA MET A 331 15.42 -8.40 17.53
C MET A 331 16.65 -8.69 18.42
N ALA A 332 17.06 -9.94 18.54
CA ALA A 332 18.27 -10.30 19.28
C ALA A 332 19.52 -9.69 18.64
N ALA A 333 19.61 -9.71 17.30
CA ALA A 333 20.70 -9.07 16.57
C ALA A 333 20.69 -7.55 16.74
N LEU A 334 19.50 -6.93 16.73
CA LEU A 334 19.35 -5.50 17.00
C LEU A 334 19.80 -5.14 18.42
N CYS A 335 19.35 -5.88 19.43
CA CYS A 335 19.77 -5.65 20.81
C CYS A 335 21.28 -5.79 21.00
N GLU A 336 21.93 -6.74 20.30
CA GLU A 336 23.40 -6.83 20.28
C GLU A 336 24.05 -5.57 19.70
N ALA A 337 23.57 -5.12 18.54
CA ALA A 337 24.10 -3.93 17.89
C ALA A 337 23.96 -2.67 18.75
N LEU A 338 22.91 -2.60 19.58
CA LEU A 338 22.66 -1.53 20.55
C LEU A 338 23.42 -1.72 21.89
N GLY A 339 24.20 -2.80 22.05
CA GLY A 339 24.93 -3.10 23.28
C GLY A 339 24.07 -3.64 24.43
N ASN A 340 22.79 -3.95 24.18
CA ASN A 340 21.88 -4.54 25.16
C ASN A 340 21.96 -6.09 25.13
N HIS A 341 23.09 -6.60 25.61
CA HIS A 341 23.40 -8.04 25.62
C HIS A 341 22.41 -8.88 26.45
N GLU A 342 21.80 -8.29 27.49
CA GLU A 342 20.81 -8.99 28.31
C GLU A 342 19.52 -9.24 27.56
N ALA A 343 18.95 -8.20 26.93
CA ALA A 343 17.76 -8.34 26.09
C ALA A 343 18.03 -9.30 24.92
N ALA A 344 19.21 -9.21 24.29
CA ALA A 344 19.60 -10.13 23.22
C ALA A 344 19.60 -11.61 23.67
N ARG A 345 20.09 -11.89 24.89
CA ARG A 345 20.03 -13.25 25.47
C ARG A 345 18.58 -13.69 25.72
N GLY A 346 17.73 -12.80 26.23
CA GLY A 346 16.30 -13.08 26.42
C GLY A 346 15.62 -13.50 25.12
N TYR A 347 15.77 -12.72 24.05
CA TYR A 347 15.16 -13.06 22.75
C TYR A 347 15.73 -14.33 22.11
N ARG A 348 17.02 -14.64 22.31
CA ARG A 348 17.60 -15.93 21.90
C ARG A 348 17.03 -17.11 22.68
N GLN A 349 16.75 -16.93 23.97
CA GLN A 349 16.08 -17.95 24.77
C GLN A 349 14.66 -18.17 24.29
N ASP A 350 13.89 -17.10 24.06
CA ASP A 350 12.53 -17.18 23.52
C ASP A 350 12.51 -17.92 22.17
N TYR A 351 13.51 -17.68 21.32
CA TYR A 351 13.67 -18.39 20.05
C TYR A 351 13.91 -19.88 20.27
N ALA A 352 14.82 -20.24 21.18
CA ALA A 352 15.11 -21.63 21.50
C ALA A 352 13.89 -22.36 22.07
N GLU A 353 13.10 -21.69 22.92
CA GLU A 353 11.84 -22.20 23.48
C GLU A 353 10.82 -22.48 22.37
N MET A 354 10.57 -21.51 21.49
CA MET A 354 9.62 -21.67 20.38
C MET A 354 10.06 -22.77 19.40
N LYS A 355 11.37 -22.80 19.06
CA LYS A 355 11.94 -23.86 18.21
C LYS A 355 11.71 -25.25 18.82
N ALA A 356 11.98 -25.41 20.12
CA ALA A 356 11.79 -26.69 20.79
C ALA A 356 10.31 -27.13 20.78
N ARG A 357 9.36 -26.19 20.95
CA ARG A 357 7.92 -26.48 20.84
C ARG A 357 7.55 -26.93 19.43
N VAL A 358 7.97 -26.18 18.42
CA VAL A 358 7.72 -26.51 17.01
C VAL A 358 8.25 -27.89 16.66
N ASP A 359 9.51 -28.19 17.00
CA ASP A 359 10.13 -29.49 16.71
C ASP A 359 9.43 -30.65 17.44
N ALA A 360 8.85 -30.40 18.62
CA ALA A 360 8.19 -31.42 19.41
C ALA A 360 6.78 -31.79 18.91
N VAL A 361 6.02 -30.82 18.38
CA VAL A 361 4.59 -31.01 18.08
C VAL A 361 4.25 -30.92 16.60
N ALA A 362 5.01 -30.17 15.81
CA ALA A 362 4.60 -29.78 14.45
C ALA A 362 5.25 -30.59 13.33
N TRP A 363 6.26 -31.42 13.62
CA TRP A 363 6.88 -32.29 12.62
C TRP A 363 6.01 -33.53 12.36
N ASP A 364 5.53 -33.68 11.14
CA ASP A 364 4.63 -34.76 10.72
C ASP A 364 5.38 -35.93 10.06
N GLY A 365 6.69 -36.05 10.32
CA GLY A 365 7.53 -37.12 9.78
C GLY A 365 8.21 -36.78 8.44
N ALA A 366 7.51 -36.09 7.53
CA ALA A 366 8.05 -35.69 6.22
C ALA A 366 8.05 -34.17 5.97
N TRP A 367 7.11 -33.45 6.58
CA TRP A 367 7.02 -31.99 6.53
C TRP A 367 6.43 -31.47 7.85
N TYR A 368 6.33 -30.15 8.00
CA TYR A 368 5.68 -29.56 9.16
C TYR A 368 4.18 -29.30 8.90
N VAL A 369 3.33 -29.58 9.89
CA VAL A 369 1.88 -29.31 9.82
C VAL A 369 1.61 -27.81 9.66
N ARG A 370 0.47 -27.42 9.07
CA ARG A 370 0.22 -26.00 8.77
C ARG A 370 -0.47 -25.26 9.93
N TYR A 371 -1.39 -25.92 10.61
CA TYR A 371 -2.15 -25.40 11.75
C TYR A 371 -2.48 -26.51 12.74
N PHE A 372 -2.89 -26.12 13.95
CA PHE A 372 -3.76 -26.94 14.79
C PHE A 372 -5.12 -26.26 14.88
N ASP A 373 -6.21 -27.02 14.75
CA ASP A 373 -7.55 -26.47 14.97
C ASP A 373 -7.80 -26.20 16.46
N ALA A 374 -8.96 -25.61 16.79
CA ALA A 374 -9.31 -25.29 18.18
C ALA A 374 -9.39 -26.51 19.11
N GLY A 375 -9.52 -27.73 18.56
CA GLY A 375 -9.48 -28.99 19.32
C GLY A 375 -8.07 -29.60 19.42
N GLY A 376 -7.05 -28.92 18.88
CA GLY A 376 -5.68 -29.39 18.86
C GLY A 376 -5.39 -30.42 17.76
N LYS A 377 -6.28 -30.61 16.79
CA LYS A 377 -6.02 -31.54 15.68
C LYS A 377 -5.19 -30.86 14.59
N ALA A 378 -4.15 -31.54 14.13
CA ALA A 378 -3.29 -31.05 13.05
C ALA A 378 -4.05 -30.87 11.72
N VAL A 379 -3.78 -29.77 11.02
CA VAL A 379 -4.26 -29.44 9.68
C VAL A 379 -3.07 -29.32 8.73
N GLY A 380 -3.16 -29.92 7.54
CA GLY A 380 -2.04 -30.03 6.61
C GLY A 380 -1.01 -31.11 7.00
N ALA A 381 -1.46 -32.12 7.75
CA ALA A 381 -0.70 -33.33 8.05
C ALA A 381 -1.06 -34.45 7.05
N GLN A 382 -0.20 -35.46 6.95
CA GLN A 382 -0.30 -36.62 6.07
C GLN A 382 -1.64 -37.34 6.22
N ALA A 383 -2.23 -37.34 7.41
CA ALA A 383 -3.53 -37.96 7.69
C ALA A 383 -4.71 -37.25 7.02
N ASN A 384 -4.49 -36.08 6.41
CA ASN A 384 -5.52 -35.17 5.91
C ASN A 384 -5.09 -34.43 4.64
N VAL A 385 -4.12 -34.98 3.90
CA VAL A 385 -3.80 -34.61 2.51
C VAL A 385 -4.36 -35.63 1.55
#